data_AF-A0ABD0RKZ5-F1
#
_entry.id   AF-A0ABD0RKZ5-F1
#
_cell.length_a   1.000
_cell.length_b   1.000
_cell.length_c   1.000
_cell.angle_alpha   90.00
_cell.angle_beta   90.00
_cell.angle_gamma   90.00
#
_symmetry.space_group_name_H-M   'P 1'
#
loop_
_entity.id
_entity.type
_entity.pdbx_description
1 polymer ?
#
loop_
_entity_poly.entity_id
_entity_poly.type
_entity_poly.pdbx_seq_one_letter_code
_entity_poly.pdbx_strand_id
1 'polypeptide(L)'
;GVDDPHVFISSGENVRLPCNNALPDCKSTTWNYEKNSSTVELIALGIKKKDIERHERLSLGSDCSLNIKNIIKEDYGIYTCRQYVNDKQQGADARVFLH
;
A
#
# COMPACT_ATOMS: atom_id res chain seq x y z
N GLY A 1 17.83 1.45 11.25
CA GLY A 1 17.63 2.87 10.95
C GLY A 1 17.49 2.98 9.45
N VAL A 2 16.32 3.13 8.88
CA VAL A 2 15.05 3.71 9.37
C VAL A 2 14.13 2.64 9.99
N ASP A 3 13.42 2.95 11.06
CA ASP A 3 12.35 2.07 11.56
C ASP A 3 11.14 2.20 10.65
N ASP A 4 10.60 1.07 10.19
CA ASP A 4 9.39 1.06 9.37
C ASP A 4 8.21 1.64 10.18
N PRO A 5 7.36 2.50 9.60
CA PRO A 5 6.22 3.09 10.30
C PRO A 5 5.20 2.05 10.75
N HIS A 6 4.71 2.23 11.97
CA HIS A 6 3.56 1.52 12.55
C HIS A 6 2.37 2.47 12.63
N VAL A 7 1.23 2.05 12.07
CA VAL A 7 -0.03 2.79 12.12
C VAL A 7 -1.03 1.98 12.93
N PHE A 8 -1.59 2.59 13.98
CA PHE A 8 -2.62 1.99 14.82
C PHE A 8 -3.95 2.64 14.50
N ILE A 9 -4.97 1.85 14.17
CA ILE A 9 -6.27 2.38 13.77
C ILE A 9 -7.44 1.51 14.25
N SER A 10 -8.56 2.14 14.56
CA SER A 10 -9.77 1.42 14.96
C SER A 10 -10.57 0.94 13.74
N SER A 11 -11.28 -0.18 13.90
CA SER A 11 -12.24 -0.63 12.89
C SER A 11 -13.27 0.45 12.57
N GLY A 12 -13.61 0.62 11.30
CA GLY A 12 -14.53 1.64 10.81
C GLY A 12 -13.87 2.96 10.38
N GLU A 13 -12.64 3.22 10.80
CA GLU A 13 -11.90 4.42 10.41
C GLU A 13 -11.26 4.29 9.02
N ASN A 14 -10.78 5.40 8.47
CA ASN A 14 -10.05 5.44 7.20
C ASN A 14 -8.58 5.67 7.48
N VAL A 15 -7.70 4.93 6.80
CA VAL A 15 -6.25 5.09 6.93
C VAL A 15 -5.63 5.58 5.63
N ARG A 16 -4.51 6.29 5.78
CA ARG A 16 -3.62 6.69 4.69
C ARG A 16 -2.21 6.21 5.00
N LEU A 17 -1.71 5.28 4.20
CA LEU A 17 -0.38 4.69 4.36
C LEU A 17 0.61 5.40 3.42
N PRO A 18 1.68 6.03 3.95
CA PRO A 18 2.61 6.80 3.14
C PRO A 18 3.51 5.92 2.28
N CYS A 19 3.79 6.37 1.05
CA CYS A 19 4.83 5.79 0.19
C CYS A 19 6.06 6.71 0.15
N ASN A 20 6.98 6.55 1.11
CA ASN A 20 8.10 7.48 1.31
C ASN A 20 9.19 7.43 0.21
N ASN A 21 9.11 6.48 -0.72
CA ASN A 21 10.01 6.34 -1.87
C ASN A 21 9.31 6.63 -3.21
N ALA A 22 8.11 7.22 -3.19
CA ALA A 22 7.30 7.45 -4.39
C ALA A 22 8.02 8.30 -5.45
N LEU A 23 7.86 7.90 -6.72
CA LEU A 23 8.22 8.72 -7.88
C LEU A 23 6.99 9.50 -8.37
N PRO A 24 7.18 10.56 -9.19
CA PRO A 24 6.08 11.35 -9.74
C PRO A 24 5.03 10.50 -10.48
N ASP A 25 3.79 10.99 -10.50
CA ASP A 25 2.62 10.44 -11.20
C ASP A 25 2.16 9.03 -10.79
N CYS A 26 2.82 8.40 -9.83
CA CYS A 26 2.51 7.07 -9.30
C CYS A 26 2.48 5.91 -10.32
N LYS A 27 2.84 6.15 -11.58
CA LYS A 27 2.87 5.12 -12.64
C LYS A 27 3.90 4.02 -12.38
N SER A 28 4.88 4.29 -11.54
CA SER A 28 5.87 3.33 -11.07
C SER A 28 5.46 2.59 -9.79
N THR A 29 4.37 3.01 -9.13
CA THR A 29 4.04 2.58 -7.77
C THR A 29 3.21 1.31 -7.78
N THR A 30 3.70 0.29 -7.08
CA THR A 30 2.96 -0.92 -6.76
C THR A 30 2.78 -1.01 -5.25
N TRP A 31 1.55 -1.28 -4.81
CA TRP A 31 1.25 -1.57 -3.41
C TRP A 31 0.92 -3.04 -3.23
N ASN A 32 1.66 -3.71 -2.36
CA ASN A 32 1.43 -5.10 -1.97
C ASN A 32 0.94 -5.16 -0.52
N TYR A 33 0.03 -6.08 -0.24
CA TYR A 33 -0.46 -6.40 1.09
C TYR A 33 -0.04 -7.82 1.45
N GLU A 34 0.55 -8.00 2.63
CA GLU A 34 0.99 -9.27 3.13
C GLU A 34 0.37 -9.59 4.50
N LYS A 35 -0.21 -10.78 4.62
CA LYS A 35 -0.70 -11.35 5.87
C LYS A 35 -0.60 -12.86 5.83
N ASN A 36 -0.14 -13.47 6.92
CA ASN A 36 -0.07 -14.94 7.09
C ASN A 36 0.58 -15.64 5.87
N SER A 37 1.74 -15.13 5.41
CA SER A 37 2.48 -15.65 4.25
C SER A 37 1.77 -15.55 2.89
N SER A 38 0.63 -14.87 2.81
CA SER A 38 -0.07 -14.56 1.56
C SER A 38 0.23 -13.14 1.14
N THR A 39 0.63 -12.93 -0.12
CA THR A 39 0.86 -11.60 -0.71
C THR A 39 -0.19 -11.31 -1.78
N VAL A 40 -0.81 -10.14 -1.72
CA VAL A 40 -1.80 -9.66 -2.68
C VAL A 40 -1.36 -8.30 -3.23
N GLU A 41 -1.28 -8.17 -4.55
CA GLU A 41 -1.06 -6.87 -5.20
C GLU A 41 -2.37 -6.07 -5.20
N LEU A 42 -2.35 -4.89 -4.58
CA LEU A 42 -3.52 -4.01 -4.45
C LEU A 42 -3.59 -2.96 -5.56
N ILE A 43 -2.43 -2.34 -5.85
CA ILE A 43 -2.23 -1.35 -6.90
C ILE A 43 -1.04 -1.82 -7.72
N ALA A 44 -1.18 -1.90 -9.04
CA ALA A 44 -0.12 -2.27 -9.97
C ALA A 44 0.23 -1.09 -10.86
N LEU A 45 1.45 -0.55 -10.75
CA LEU A 45 1.92 0.58 -11.57
C LEU A 45 0.94 1.77 -11.57
N GLY A 46 0.44 2.12 -10.38
CA GLY A 46 -0.54 3.20 -10.17
C GLY A 46 -1.99 2.82 -10.47
N ILE A 47 -2.23 1.61 -10.99
CA ILE A 47 -3.56 1.14 -11.40
C ILE A 47 -4.14 0.22 -10.33
N LYS A 48 -5.30 0.60 -9.79
CA LYS A 48 -6.02 -0.22 -8.81
C LYS A 48 -6.50 -1.55 -9.41
N LYS A 49 -6.16 -2.67 -8.76
CA LYS A 49 -6.71 -4.00 -9.08
C LYS A 49 -8.20 -4.05 -8.76
N LYS A 50 -8.99 -4.62 -9.66
CA LYS A 50 -10.46 -4.69 -9.53
C LYS A 50 -10.95 -6.10 -9.15
N ASP A 51 -10.08 -7.09 -9.26
CA ASP A 51 -10.30 -8.51 -9.02
C ASP A 51 -10.07 -8.92 -7.56
N ILE A 52 -9.98 -7.95 -6.64
CA ILE A 52 -9.78 -8.18 -5.20
C ILE A 52 -11.00 -7.70 -4.41
N GLU A 53 -11.40 -8.44 -3.37
CA GLU A 53 -12.63 -8.16 -2.59
C GLU A 53 -12.68 -6.73 -2.03
N ARG A 54 -11.52 -6.15 -1.70
CA ARG A 54 -11.41 -4.82 -1.08
C ARG A 54 -11.28 -3.64 -2.06
N HIS A 55 -11.33 -3.86 -3.38
CA HIS A 55 -11.01 -2.81 -4.37
C HIS A 55 -11.85 -1.53 -4.22
N GLU A 56 -13.13 -1.63 -3.86
CA GLU A 56 -14.00 -0.46 -3.68
C GLU A 56 -13.56 0.46 -2.53
N ARG A 57 -12.88 -0.09 -1.51
CA ARG A 57 -12.39 0.68 -0.36
C ARG A 57 -11.01 1.30 -0.59
N LEU A 58 -10.32 0.92 -1.66
CA LEU A 58 -8.97 1.37 -1.98
C LEU A 58 -8.95 2.57 -2.93
N SER A 59 -8.03 3.49 -2.67
CA SER A 59 -7.68 4.56 -3.60
C SER A 59 -6.23 5.00 -3.41
N LEU A 60 -5.64 5.61 -4.44
CA LEU A 60 -4.31 6.17 -4.38
C LEU A 60 -4.39 7.69 -4.22
N GLY A 61 -3.63 8.24 -3.27
CA GLY A 61 -3.43 9.68 -3.15
C GLY A 61 -2.57 10.22 -4.28
N SER A 62 -2.57 11.54 -4.47
CA SER A 62 -1.72 12.23 -5.46
C SER A 62 -0.22 12.09 -5.18
N ASP A 63 0.16 11.75 -3.95
CA ASP A 63 1.51 11.44 -3.50
C ASP A 63 1.80 9.94 -3.44
N CYS A 64 0.98 9.13 -4.09
CA CYS A 64 1.10 7.67 -4.16
C CYS A 64 0.89 6.95 -2.82
N SER A 65 0.39 7.64 -1.80
CA SER A 65 -0.07 7.02 -0.55
C SER A 65 -1.29 6.15 -0.79
N LEU A 66 -1.35 4.99 -0.13
CA LEU A 66 -2.50 4.10 -0.20
C LEU A 66 -3.56 4.53 0.82
N ASN A 67 -4.76 4.82 0.34
CA ASN A 67 -5.93 5.07 1.20
C ASN A 67 -6.79 3.81 1.27
N ILE A 68 -7.16 3.41 2.48
CA ILE A 68 -8.08 2.30 2.74
C ILE A 68 -9.22 2.84 3.59
N LYS A 69 -10.44 2.76 3.06
CA LYS A 69 -11.65 3.20 3.77
C LYS A 69 -12.23 2.09 4.62
N ASN A 70 -12.89 2.47 5.73
CA ASN A 70 -13.66 1.58 6.60
C ASN A 70 -12.87 0.33 6.97
N ILE A 71 -11.80 0.51 7.75
CA ILE A 71 -10.87 -0.55 8.16
C ILE A 71 -11.60 -1.66 8.92
N ILE A 72 -11.18 -2.90 8.64
CA ILE A 72 -11.57 -4.10 9.40
C ILE A 72 -10.33 -4.87 9.85
N LYS A 73 -10.48 -5.84 10.75
CA LYS A 73 -9.35 -6.63 11.28
C LYS A 73 -8.58 -7.40 10.20
N GLU A 74 -9.27 -7.73 9.12
CA GLU A 74 -8.72 -8.39 7.94
C GLU A 74 -7.82 -7.45 7.10
N ASP A 75 -7.84 -6.15 7.37
CA ASP A 75 -6.92 -5.18 6.76
C ASP A 75 -5.60 -5.06 7.54
N TYR A 76 -5.52 -5.51 8.78
CA TYR A 76 -4.26 -5.49 9.55
C TYR A 76 -3.23 -6.42 8.93
N GLY A 77 -2.01 -5.93 8.79
CA GLY A 77 -0.91 -6.62 8.11
C GLY A 77 0.18 -5.67 7.63
N ILE A 78 1.03 -6.18 6.74
CA ILE A 78 2.17 -5.44 6.20
C ILE A 78 1.77 -4.90 4.83
N TYR A 79 1.96 -3.60 4.63
CA TYR A 79 1.77 -2.94 3.35
C TYR A 79 3.13 -2.50 2.82
N THR A 80 3.41 -2.83 1.56
CA THR A 80 4.68 -2.53 0.92
C THR A 80 4.46 -1.68 -0.31
N CYS A 81 5.01 -0.47 -0.31
CA CYS A 81 5.14 0.37 -1.48
C CYS A 81 6.44 0.07 -2.21
N ARG A 82 6.33 -0.40 -3.45
CA ARG A 82 7.45 -0.73 -4.33
C ARG A 82 7.42 0.13 -5.57
N GLN A 83 8.58 0.61 -6.00
CA GLN A 83 8.73 1.44 -7.19
C GLN A 83 9.42 0.66 -8.31
N TYR A 84 8.93 0.84 -9.54
CA TYR A 84 9.51 0.26 -10.75
C TYR A 84 9.89 1.33 -11.77
N VAL A 85 11.09 1.21 -12.35
CA VAL A 85 11.57 2.02 -13.47
C VAL A 85 12.13 1.07 -14.52
N ASN A 86 11.64 1.15 -15.77
CA ASN A 86 12.03 0.24 -16.85
C ASN A 86 11.95 -1.25 -16.45
N ASP A 87 10.82 -1.65 -15.86
CA ASP A 87 10.52 -3.00 -15.36
C ASP A 87 11.47 -3.53 -14.27
N LYS A 88 12.31 -2.66 -13.70
CA LYS A 88 13.22 -2.99 -12.59
C LYS A 88 12.79 -2.27 -11.33
N GLN A 89 12.88 -2.99 -10.21
CA GLN A 89 12.66 -2.38 -8.90
C GLN A 89 13.70 -1.28 -8.66
N GLN A 90 13.22 -0.11 -8.25
CA GLN A 90 14.02 1.05 -7.93
C GLN A 90 14.12 1.21 -6.40
N GLY A 91 15.33 1.05 -5.86
CA GLY A 91 15.60 1.25 -4.43
C GLY A 91 14.96 0.21 -3.51
N ALA A 92 15.02 0.50 -2.21
CA ALA A 92 14.39 -0.33 -1.19
C ALA A 92 12.88 -0.12 -1.16
N ASP A 93 12.16 -1.16 -0.75
CA ASP A 93 10.73 -1.11 -0.47
C ASP A 93 10.45 -0.17 0.73
N ALA A 94 9.35 0.60 0.66
CA ALA A 94 8.83 1.33 1.81
C ALA A 94 7.71 0.50 2.46
N ARG A 95 7.92 0.04 3.69
CA ARG A 95 6.96 -0.81 4.40
C ARG A 95 6.18 -0.01 5.43
N VAL A 96 4.95 -0.41 5.69
CA VAL A 96 4.09 0.14 6.73
C VAL A 96 3.37 -1.03 7.43
N PHE A 97 3.46 -1.09 8.75
CA PHE A 97 2.73 -2.06 9.56
C PHE A 97 1.41 -1.43 10.02
N LEU A 98 0.28 -2.03 9.62
CA LEU A 98 -1.04 -1.58 10.03
C LEU A 98 -1.59 -2.50 11.12
N HIS A 99 -1.94 -1.91 12.27
CA HIS A 99 -2.45 -2.55 13.49
C HIS A 99 -3.83 -2.03 13.86
#